data_AF-A0A966FDS8-F1
#
_entry.id   AF-A0A966FDS8-F1
#
_cell.length_a   1.000
_cell.length_b   1.000
_cell.length_c   1.000
_cell.angle_alpha   90.00
_cell.angle_beta   90.00
_cell.angle_gamma   90.00
#
_symmetry.space_group_name_H-M   'P 1'
#
loop_
_entity.id
_entity.type
_entity.pdbx_description
1 polymer ?
#
loop_
_entity_poly.entity_id
_entity_poly.type
_entity_poly.pdbx_seq_one_letter_code
_entity_poly.pdbx_strand_id
1 'polypeptide(L)'
;MEATLRPPDGGQPPNYGDRQAQVSSQTSGYTVRVPVYEGPLDLLLQLIEHAELDITAVALAQVTDQYLAYIHAMQVPADEISAFLVVAARLLQIKSEALLPRPPVREPGEEDLGEALARQLIIYKRFKEIANLLLDRQEKGLRTYLRVAPPPKVDARLDMSDITLADLLEAAEAIFAEEQDKQALETVITAPRITIREKIALIAKAIQKGKTARFDDLIGQNPTRLEVVVTFLALLELV
;
A
#
# COMPACT_ATOMS: atom_id res chain seq x y z
N MET A 1 33.09 44.64 43.33
CA MET A 1 32.80 44.50 44.77
C MET A 1 31.38 43.99 44.91
N GLU A 2 31.03 42.94 45.63
CA GLU A 2 31.74 41.82 46.27
C GLU A 2 30.60 40.88 46.69
N ALA A 3 30.84 39.57 46.64
CA ALA A 3 29.88 38.55 47.06
C ALA A 3 29.65 38.61 48.58
N THR A 4 28.47 38.20 49.07
CA THR A 4 28.42 37.30 50.23
C THR A 4 27.09 36.56 50.36
N LEU A 5 27.19 35.23 50.43
CA LEU A 5 26.18 34.27 50.86
C LEU A 5 25.95 34.33 52.38
N ARG A 6 24.75 33.93 52.85
CA ARG A 6 24.55 32.99 53.99
C ARG A 6 23.06 32.57 54.14
N PRO A 7 22.75 31.48 54.88
CA PRO A 7 21.82 30.43 54.44
C PRO A 7 20.58 30.35 55.36
N PRO A 8 19.73 29.32 55.22
CA PRO A 8 19.00 28.79 56.36
C PRO A 8 19.46 27.37 56.73
N ASP A 9 19.80 27.23 58.01
CA ASP A 9 20.04 26.00 58.74
C ASP A 9 18.74 25.21 58.98
N GLY A 10 18.85 23.88 58.87
CA GLY A 10 18.51 22.99 59.98
C GLY A 10 17.04 22.67 60.27
N GLY A 11 16.54 21.57 59.70
CA GLY A 11 15.35 20.87 60.17
C GLY A 11 15.25 19.45 59.61
N GLN A 12 15.83 18.50 60.32
CA GLN A 12 15.95 17.06 60.02
C GLN A 12 14.57 16.38 59.80
N PRO A 13 14.43 15.44 58.84
CA PRO A 13 13.25 14.59 58.68
C PRO A 13 13.19 13.46 59.72
N PRO A 14 12.00 12.92 60.06
CA PRO A 14 11.90 11.76 60.93
C PRO A 14 12.43 10.49 60.25
N ASN A 15 13.37 9.87 60.95
CA ASN A 15 13.92 8.54 60.76
C ASN A 15 12.85 7.47 61.02
N TYR A 16 12.62 6.57 60.06
CA TYR A 16 12.10 5.24 60.32
C TYR A 16 13.10 4.24 59.74
N GLY A 17 13.76 3.54 60.67
CA GLY A 17 14.88 2.66 60.41
C GLY A 17 14.52 1.41 59.63
N ASP A 18 15.50 1.00 58.85
CA ASP A 18 15.99 -0.37 58.69
C ASP A 18 15.04 -1.51 59.09
N ARG A 19 14.49 -2.16 58.07
CA ARG A 19 14.61 -3.62 57.99
C ARG A 19 14.99 -4.03 56.58
N GLN A 20 16.25 -4.43 56.47
CA GLN A 20 16.84 -5.10 55.33
C GLN A 20 16.13 -6.42 55.05
N ALA A 21 15.76 -6.63 53.79
CA ALA A 21 15.83 -7.94 53.15
C ALA A 21 16.17 -7.70 51.68
N GLN A 22 17.46 -7.79 51.39
CA GLN A 22 17.99 -7.90 50.04
C GLN A 22 17.40 -9.15 49.39
N VAL A 23 16.67 -8.97 48.29
CA VAL A 23 16.70 -9.91 47.17
C VAL A 23 17.03 -9.10 45.94
N SER A 24 18.34 -9.03 45.67
CA SER A 24 18.88 -8.65 44.38
C SER A 24 18.49 -9.71 43.35
N SER A 25 17.45 -9.44 42.57
CA SER A 25 17.29 -10.03 41.25
C SER A 25 17.31 -8.89 40.24
N GLN A 26 18.49 -8.64 39.68
CA GLN A 26 18.62 -7.93 38.41
C GLN A 26 17.88 -8.77 37.36
N THR A 27 16.67 -8.34 37.01
CA THR A 27 16.09 -8.67 35.73
C THR A 27 16.09 -7.36 34.97
N SER A 28 17.00 -7.25 34.00
CA SER A 28 17.04 -6.16 33.03
C SER A 28 15.63 -5.73 32.67
N GLY A 29 15.36 -4.42 32.77
CA GLY A 29 14.09 -3.83 32.39
C GLY A 29 13.78 -4.15 30.93
N TYR A 30 13.05 -5.23 30.71
CA TYR A 30 12.44 -5.55 29.43
C TYR A 30 11.19 -4.69 29.32
N THR A 31 11.39 -3.43 28.95
CA THR A 31 10.28 -2.53 28.62
C THR A 31 9.72 -2.98 27.28
N VAL A 32 8.76 -3.91 27.30
CA VAL A 32 7.95 -4.23 26.12
C VAL A 32 7.04 -3.05 25.86
N ARG A 33 7.45 -2.17 24.94
CA ARG A 33 6.55 -1.18 24.37
C ARG A 33 5.69 -1.91 23.36
N VAL A 34 4.52 -2.30 23.81
CA VAL A 34 3.48 -2.80 22.92
C VAL A 34 2.97 -1.61 22.10
N PRO A 35 2.93 -1.67 20.76
CA PRO A 35 2.30 -0.62 19.99
C PRO A 35 0.82 -0.52 20.40
N VAL A 36 0.34 0.71 20.61
CA VAL A 36 -1.10 0.94 20.78
C VAL A 36 -1.74 0.72 19.43
N TYR A 37 -2.41 -0.41 19.25
CA TYR A 37 -3.07 -0.76 17.99
C TYR A 37 -4.40 -0.06 17.86
N GLU A 38 -4.75 0.33 16.63
CA GLU A 38 -6.05 0.90 16.30
C GLU A 38 -7.13 -0.20 16.13
N GLY A 39 -7.09 -1.22 16.99
CA GLY A 39 -8.06 -2.32 17.03
C GLY A 39 -7.55 -3.69 16.58
N PRO A 40 -8.45 -4.69 16.54
CA PRO A 40 -8.07 -6.10 16.36
C PRO A 40 -7.60 -6.45 14.93
N LEU A 41 -8.11 -5.74 13.92
CA LEU A 41 -7.69 -5.95 12.53
C LEU A 41 -6.26 -5.44 12.28
N ASP A 42 -5.87 -4.36 12.97
CA ASP A 42 -4.52 -3.81 12.85
C ASP A 42 -3.47 -4.76 13.42
N LEU A 43 -3.74 -5.28 14.62
CA LEU A 43 -2.92 -6.32 15.24
C LEU A 43 -2.80 -7.55 14.33
N LEU A 44 -3.92 -8.05 13.79
CA LEU A 44 -3.88 -9.19 12.88
C LEU A 44 -3.04 -8.93 11.64
N LEU A 45 -3.20 -7.76 11.03
CA LEU A 45 -2.41 -7.37 9.87
C LEU A 45 -0.92 -7.39 10.18
N GLN A 46 -0.51 -6.83 11.31
CA GLN A 46 0.90 -6.82 11.72
C GLN A 46 1.46 -8.20 12.05
N LEU A 47 0.68 -9.08 12.68
CA LEU A 47 1.12 -10.45 12.95
C LEU A 47 1.35 -11.23 11.65
N ILE A 48 0.46 -11.04 10.65
CA ILE A 48 0.59 -11.65 9.32
C ILE A 48 1.82 -11.08 8.59
N GLU A 49 2.01 -9.75 8.63
CA GLU A 49 3.16 -9.10 8.01
C GLU A 49 4.49 -9.51 8.67
N HIS A 50 4.53 -9.63 9.99
CA HIS A 50 5.73 -10.07 10.72
C HIS A 50 6.08 -11.54 10.44
N ALA A 51 5.07 -12.37 10.17
CA ALA A 51 5.26 -13.76 9.78
C ALA A 51 5.58 -13.95 8.28
N GLU A 52 5.65 -12.86 7.49
CA GLU A 52 5.86 -12.87 6.04
C GLU A 52 4.84 -13.75 5.28
N LEU A 53 3.58 -13.73 5.74
CA LEU A 53 2.49 -14.55 5.17
C LEU A 53 1.55 -13.71 4.29
N ASP A 54 0.97 -14.35 3.27
CA ASP A 54 -0.13 -13.79 2.51
C ASP A 54 -1.45 -13.82 3.31
N ILE A 55 -2.30 -12.80 3.17
CA ILE A 55 -3.58 -12.71 3.87
C ILE A 55 -4.55 -13.77 3.34
N THR A 56 -4.58 -14.92 4.01
CA THR A 56 -5.39 -16.10 3.67
C THR A 56 -5.97 -16.75 4.92
N ALA A 57 -6.99 -17.61 4.76
CA ALA A 57 -7.56 -18.38 5.87
C ALA A 57 -6.50 -19.25 6.59
N VAL A 58 -5.55 -19.81 5.83
CA VAL A 58 -4.45 -20.62 6.37
C VAL A 58 -3.49 -19.76 7.19
N ALA A 59 -3.12 -18.57 6.71
CA ALA A 59 -2.28 -17.64 7.48
C ALA A 59 -2.97 -17.19 8.76
N LEU A 60 -4.28 -16.89 8.71
CA LEU A 60 -5.08 -16.55 9.88
C LEU A 60 -5.01 -17.65 10.95
N ALA A 61 -5.17 -18.92 10.56
CA ALA A 61 -5.06 -20.05 11.48
C ALA A 61 -3.66 -20.18 12.12
N GLN A 62 -2.60 -19.82 11.39
CA GLN A 62 -1.22 -19.86 11.90
C GLN A 62 -0.93 -18.75 12.91
N VAL A 63 -1.43 -17.54 12.68
CA VAL A 63 -1.20 -16.39 13.59
C VAL A 63 -2.16 -16.36 14.79
N THR A 64 -3.19 -17.22 14.84
CA THR A 64 -4.16 -17.29 15.94
C THR A 64 -3.51 -17.38 17.32
N ASP A 65 -2.48 -18.21 17.50
CA ASP A 65 -1.85 -18.37 18.81
C ASP A 65 -1.13 -17.09 19.26
N GLN A 66 -0.51 -16.38 18.33
CA GLN A 66 0.16 -15.11 18.60
C GLN A 66 -0.86 -14.02 18.97
N TYR A 67 -2.00 -14.00 18.27
CA TYR A 67 -3.10 -13.09 18.56
C TYR A 67 -3.71 -13.34 19.95
N LEU A 68 -3.90 -14.60 20.34
CA LEU A 68 -4.40 -14.94 21.68
C LEU A 68 -3.37 -14.61 22.78
N ALA A 69 -2.09 -14.91 22.55
CA ALA A 69 -1.02 -14.55 23.48
C ALA A 69 -0.97 -13.03 23.72
N TYR A 70 -1.20 -12.26 22.67
CA TYR A 70 -1.29 -10.81 22.76
C TYR A 70 -2.46 -10.34 23.64
N ILE A 71 -3.67 -10.87 23.39
CA ILE A 71 -4.86 -10.53 24.20
C ILE A 71 -4.64 -10.87 25.68
N HIS A 72 -4.00 -12.01 25.97
CA HIS A 72 -3.71 -12.42 27.34
C HIS A 72 -2.70 -11.50 28.06
N ALA A 73 -1.76 -10.92 27.31
CA ALA A 73 -0.77 -9.99 27.84
C ALA A 73 -1.31 -8.55 27.99
N MET A 74 -2.40 -8.23 27.29
CA MET A 74 -3.00 -6.91 27.27
C MET A 74 -3.69 -6.59 28.61
N GLN A 75 -3.41 -5.41 29.16
CA GLN A 75 -4.16 -4.85 30.29
C GLN A 75 -5.01 -3.70 29.79
N VAL A 76 -6.18 -4.03 29.23
CA VAL A 76 -7.10 -3.07 28.60
C VAL A 76 -8.44 -3.10 29.35
N PRO A 77 -9.13 -1.96 29.49
CA PRO A 77 -10.48 -1.92 30.07
C PRO A 77 -11.42 -2.90 29.35
N ALA A 78 -12.35 -3.49 30.10
CA ALA A 78 -13.25 -4.53 29.60
C ALA A 78 -14.05 -4.10 28.35
N ASP A 79 -14.36 -2.80 28.26
CA ASP A 79 -15.14 -2.21 27.18
C ASP A 79 -14.43 -2.30 25.83
N GLU A 80 -13.10 -2.05 25.81
CA GLU A 80 -12.26 -2.06 24.60
C GLU A 80 -11.85 -3.48 24.18
N ILE A 81 -11.84 -4.45 25.11
CA ILE A 81 -11.51 -5.87 24.84
C ILE A 81 -12.61 -6.56 24.02
N SER A 82 -13.85 -6.09 24.09
CA SER A 82 -15.00 -6.73 23.43
C SER A 82 -14.78 -6.99 21.93
N ALA A 83 -14.24 -6.01 21.20
CA ALA A 83 -13.94 -6.14 19.78
C ALA A 83 -12.86 -7.19 19.49
N PHE A 84 -11.85 -7.29 20.37
CA PHE A 84 -10.79 -8.29 20.25
C PHE A 84 -11.30 -9.71 20.47
N LEU A 85 -12.23 -9.90 21.42
CA LEU A 85 -12.82 -11.21 21.71
C LEU A 85 -13.70 -11.73 20.56
N VAL A 86 -14.43 -10.84 19.89
CA VAL A 86 -15.21 -11.23 18.70
C VAL A 86 -14.30 -11.79 17.62
N VAL A 87 -13.16 -11.13 17.37
CA VAL A 87 -12.17 -11.60 16.40
C VAL A 87 -11.47 -12.87 16.89
N ALA A 88 -11.14 -12.96 18.18
CA ALA A 88 -10.55 -14.16 18.78
C ALA A 88 -11.43 -15.41 18.60
N ALA A 89 -12.74 -15.27 18.85
CA ALA A 89 -13.70 -16.35 18.67
C ALA A 89 -13.74 -16.83 17.20
N ARG A 90 -13.72 -15.89 16.24
CA ARG A 90 -13.64 -16.22 14.80
C ARG A 90 -12.34 -16.94 14.45
N LEU A 91 -11.20 -16.47 14.93
CA LEU A 91 -9.88 -17.09 14.67
C LEU A 91 -9.79 -18.51 15.26
N LEU A 92 -10.36 -18.74 16.43
CA LEU A 92 -10.43 -20.07 17.03
C LEU A 92 -11.28 -21.01 16.18
N GLN A 93 -12.42 -20.55 15.67
CA GLN A 93 -13.24 -21.33 14.75
C GLN A 93 -12.48 -21.64 13.45
N ILE A 94 -11.85 -20.65 12.83
CA ILE A 94 -11.04 -20.81 11.62
C ILE A 94 -9.92 -21.83 11.86
N LYS A 95 -9.20 -21.74 12.98
CA LYS A 95 -8.13 -22.68 13.33
C LYS A 95 -8.67 -24.09 13.56
N SER A 96 -9.82 -24.22 14.24
CA SER A 96 -10.46 -25.52 14.44
C SER A 96 -10.86 -26.15 13.10
N GLU A 97 -11.49 -25.40 12.20
CA GLU A 97 -11.87 -25.88 10.86
C GLU A 97 -10.64 -26.28 10.03
N ALA A 98 -9.55 -25.49 10.10
CA ALA A 98 -8.32 -25.75 9.36
C ALA A 98 -7.57 -27.00 9.84
N LEU A 99 -7.71 -27.38 11.11
CA LEU A 99 -7.05 -28.56 11.68
C LEU A 99 -7.87 -29.85 11.56
N LEU A 100 -9.14 -29.77 11.15
CA LEU A 100 -9.99 -30.95 11.03
C LEU A 100 -9.65 -31.75 9.76
N PRO A 101 -9.47 -33.09 9.86
CA PRO A 101 -9.17 -33.94 8.70
C PRO A 101 -10.33 -34.04 7.70
N ARG A 102 -11.54 -33.65 8.12
CA ARG A 102 -12.72 -33.50 7.28
C ARG A 102 -13.37 -32.17 7.64
N PRO A 103 -13.27 -31.15 6.78
CA PRO A 103 -13.98 -29.89 7.00
C PRO A 103 -15.49 -30.15 7.12
N PRO A 104 -16.21 -29.41 7.99
CA PRO A 104 -17.66 -29.50 8.05
C PRO A 104 -18.27 -29.21 6.67
N VAL A 105 -19.32 -29.93 6.32
CA VAL A 105 -20.06 -29.67 5.08
C VAL A 105 -20.80 -28.35 5.26
N ARG A 106 -20.44 -27.36 4.45
CA ARG A 106 -21.10 -26.05 4.44
C ARG A 106 -22.42 -26.11 3.68
N GLU A 107 -23.42 -25.41 4.18
CA GLU A 107 -24.70 -25.29 3.48
C GLU A 107 -24.54 -24.46 2.19
N PRO A 108 -25.35 -24.70 1.14
CA PRO A 108 -25.32 -23.88 -0.06
C PRO A 108 -25.62 -22.41 0.27
N GLY A 109 -24.62 -21.54 0.10
CA GLY A 109 -24.71 -20.11 0.41
C GLY A 109 -24.08 -19.70 1.74
N GLU A 110 -23.56 -20.64 2.54
CA GLU A 110 -22.78 -20.34 3.73
C GLU A 110 -21.37 -19.83 3.36
N GLU A 111 -21.01 -18.66 3.88
CA GLU A 111 -19.73 -18.01 3.60
C GLU A 111 -18.61 -18.62 4.47
N ASP A 112 -17.47 -18.94 3.86
CA ASP A 112 -16.28 -19.34 4.62
C ASP A 112 -15.80 -18.18 5.50
N LEU A 113 -15.85 -18.36 6.82
CA LEU A 113 -15.47 -17.35 7.80
C LEU A 113 -14.01 -16.90 7.68
N GLY A 114 -13.12 -17.83 7.34
CA GLY A 114 -11.70 -17.54 7.11
C GLY A 114 -11.51 -16.67 5.88
N GLU A 115 -12.20 -16.99 4.79
CA GLU A 115 -12.16 -16.14 3.59
C GLU A 115 -12.84 -14.78 3.81
N ALA A 116 -13.95 -14.73 4.53
CA ALA A 116 -14.65 -13.48 4.86
C ALA A 116 -13.74 -12.55 5.68
N LEU A 117 -13.07 -13.10 6.70
CA LEU A 117 -12.12 -12.34 7.52
C LEU A 117 -10.88 -11.91 6.73
N ALA A 118 -10.35 -12.78 5.85
CA ALA A 118 -9.24 -12.43 4.97
C ALA A 118 -9.62 -11.28 4.02
N ARG A 119 -10.81 -11.31 3.41
CA ARG A 119 -11.33 -10.20 2.59
C ARG A 119 -11.43 -8.90 3.38
N GLN A 120 -11.96 -8.98 4.61
CA GLN A 120 -12.06 -7.81 5.49
C GLN A 120 -10.68 -7.21 5.80
N LEU A 121 -9.68 -8.05 6.07
CA LEU A 121 -8.29 -7.62 6.31
C LEU A 121 -7.66 -6.98 5.07
N ILE A 122 -7.90 -7.52 3.87
CA ILE A 122 -7.41 -6.92 2.61
C ILE A 122 -7.99 -5.52 2.41
N ILE A 123 -9.30 -5.35 2.67
CA ILE A 123 -9.95 -4.05 2.60
C ILE A 123 -9.35 -3.08 3.63
N TYR A 124 -9.20 -3.54 4.87
CA TYR A 124 -8.59 -2.73 5.93
C TYR A 124 -7.17 -2.29 5.57
N LYS A 125 -6.32 -3.22 5.11
CA LYS A 125 -4.95 -2.93 4.64
C LYS A 125 -4.94 -1.83 3.58
N ARG A 126 -5.81 -1.93 2.57
CA ARG A 126 -5.92 -0.92 1.52
C ARG A 126 -6.29 0.47 2.07
N PHE A 127 -7.24 0.54 3.01
CA PHE A 127 -7.59 1.81 3.64
C PHE A 127 -6.46 2.37 4.50
N LYS A 128 -5.72 1.52 5.20
CA LYS A 128 -4.54 1.91 5.97
C LYS A 128 -3.45 2.49 5.07
N GLU A 129 -3.19 1.89 3.92
CA GLU A 129 -2.25 2.41 2.90
C GLU A 129 -2.70 3.78 2.36
N ILE A 130 -3.99 3.95 2.07
CA ILE A 130 -4.54 5.24 1.63
C ILE A 130 -4.42 6.29 2.74
N ALA A 131 -4.71 5.92 3.99
CA ALA A 131 -4.57 6.82 5.14
C ALA A 131 -3.13 7.30 5.30
N ASN A 132 -2.15 6.40 5.17
CA ASN A 132 -0.73 6.75 5.21
C ASN A 132 -0.34 7.68 4.04
N LEU A 133 -0.86 7.44 2.84
CA LEU A 133 -0.63 8.32 1.69
C LEU A 133 -1.21 9.72 1.94
N LEU A 134 -2.40 9.81 2.52
CA LEU A 134 -3.02 11.10 2.86
C LEU A 134 -2.24 11.83 3.96
N LEU A 135 -1.74 11.10 4.96
CA LEU A 135 -0.88 11.64 6.01
C LEU A 135 0.41 12.22 5.43
N ASP A 136 1.11 11.47 4.57
CA ASP A 136 2.32 11.94 3.88
C ASP A 136 2.06 13.20 3.05
N ARG A 137 0.92 13.28 2.34
CA ARG A 137 0.52 14.49 1.60
C ARG A 137 0.28 15.68 2.53
N GLN A 138 -0.37 15.44 3.68
CA GLN A 138 -0.61 16.46 4.69
C GLN A 138 0.72 16.99 5.25
N GLU A 139 1.65 16.10 5.59
CA GLU A 139 2.97 16.44 6.14
C GLU A 139 3.83 17.22 5.13
N LYS A 140 3.74 16.86 3.85
CA LYS A 140 4.37 17.61 2.74
C LYS A 140 3.70 18.95 2.44
N GLY A 141 2.63 19.31 3.15
CA GLY A 141 1.92 20.57 2.97
C GLY A 141 1.22 20.68 1.60
N LEU A 142 0.95 19.55 0.93
CA LEU A 142 0.25 19.51 -0.36
C LEU A 142 -1.23 19.83 -0.15
N ARG A 143 -1.53 21.11 -0.03
CA ARG A 143 -2.87 21.65 0.21
C ARG A 143 -3.37 22.36 -1.04
N THR A 144 -4.66 22.16 -1.33
CA THR A 144 -5.38 22.98 -2.30
C THR A 144 -6.00 24.16 -1.55
N TYR A 145 -5.72 25.37 -2.00
CA TYR A 145 -6.41 26.56 -1.51
C TYR A 145 -7.63 26.82 -2.39
N LEU A 146 -8.77 27.13 -1.77
CA LEU A 146 -9.93 27.57 -2.53
C LEU A 146 -9.58 28.90 -3.19
N ARG A 147 -9.76 29.00 -4.51
CA ARG A 147 -9.64 30.28 -5.20
C ARG A 147 -10.89 31.11 -4.90
N VAL A 148 -10.78 32.06 -3.98
CA VAL A 148 -11.89 32.95 -3.58
C VAL A 148 -12.13 34.07 -4.60
N ALA A 149 -11.12 34.37 -5.43
CA ALA A 149 -11.25 35.38 -6.48
C ALA A 149 -12.06 34.82 -7.67
N PRO A 150 -13.03 35.58 -8.22
CA PRO A 150 -13.66 35.23 -9.48
C PRO A 150 -12.58 35.06 -10.58
N PRO A 151 -12.80 34.17 -11.57
CA PRO A 151 -11.89 34.06 -12.70
C PRO A 151 -11.69 35.44 -13.34
N PRO A 152 -10.47 35.76 -13.80
CA PRO A 152 -10.19 37.06 -14.37
C PRO A 152 -11.16 37.25 -15.53
N LYS A 153 -11.81 38.41 -15.57
CA LYS A 153 -12.52 38.83 -16.78
C LYS A 153 -11.44 39.09 -17.82
N VAL A 154 -11.16 38.09 -18.64
CA VAL A 154 -10.31 38.27 -19.81
C VAL A 154 -11.14 39.16 -20.74
N ASP A 155 -10.74 40.41 -20.90
CA ASP A 155 -11.35 41.26 -21.93
C ASP A 155 -11.13 40.56 -23.27
N ALA A 156 -12.23 40.25 -23.97
CA ALA A 156 -12.19 39.56 -25.26
C ALA A 156 -11.52 40.38 -26.38
N ARG A 157 -11.06 41.59 -26.05
CA ARG A 157 -10.31 42.48 -26.93
C ARG A 157 -8.87 42.50 -26.46
N LEU A 158 -8.11 41.53 -26.95
CA LEU A 158 -6.66 41.60 -26.91
C LEU A 158 -6.26 42.79 -27.79
N ASP A 159 -5.59 43.77 -27.19
CA ASP A 159 -4.95 44.83 -27.95
C ASP A 159 -3.73 44.25 -28.65
N MET A 160 -3.83 44.06 -29.97
CA MET A 160 -2.76 43.51 -30.80
C MET A 160 -1.95 44.60 -31.49
N SER A 161 -2.19 45.87 -31.17
CA SER A 161 -1.60 47.02 -31.86
C SER A 161 -0.07 47.08 -31.72
N ASP A 162 0.46 46.54 -30.62
CA ASP A 162 1.90 46.57 -30.30
C ASP A 162 2.60 45.21 -30.50
N ILE A 163 1.90 44.21 -31.06
CA ILE A 163 2.48 42.87 -31.29
C ILE A 163 3.15 42.83 -32.66
N THR A 164 4.45 42.53 -32.66
CA THR A 164 5.22 42.33 -33.90
C THR A 164 5.30 40.86 -34.28
N LEU A 165 5.70 40.59 -35.53
CA LEU A 165 5.94 39.22 -35.98
C LEU A 165 7.07 38.52 -35.19
N ALA A 166 8.04 39.29 -34.69
CA ALA A 166 9.12 38.76 -33.86
C ALA A 166 8.60 38.24 -32.52
N ASP A 167 7.67 38.96 -31.90
CA ASP A 167 7.06 38.55 -30.62
C ASP A 167 6.24 37.26 -30.77
N LEU A 168 5.56 37.09 -31.91
CA LEU A 168 4.85 35.85 -32.24
C LEU A 168 5.79 34.68 -32.49
N LEU A 169 6.94 34.92 -33.13
CA LEU A 169 7.96 33.90 -33.36
C LEU A 169 8.59 33.46 -32.03
N GLU A 170 8.94 34.40 -31.16
CA GLU A 170 9.50 34.13 -29.84
C GLU A 170 8.52 33.35 -28.95
N ALA A 171 7.23 33.73 -28.95
CA ALA A 171 6.20 32.98 -28.23
C ALA A 171 6.02 31.56 -28.79
N ALA A 172 6.09 31.38 -30.11
CA ALA A 172 6.01 30.06 -30.72
C ALA A 172 7.24 29.20 -30.35
N GLU A 173 8.44 29.76 -30.42
CA GLU A 173 9.68 29.08 -30.01
C GLU A 173 9.66 28.67 -28.54
N ALA A 174 9.15 29.52 -27.64
CA ALA A 174 9.01 29.19 -26.22
C ALA A 174 8.04 28.02 -25.97
N ILE A 175 6.90 27.98 -26.67
CA ILE A 175 5.92 26.90 -26.55
C ILE A 175 6.50 25.58 -27.07
N PHE A 176 7.16 25.60 -28.24
CA PHE A 176 7.77 24.41 -28.81
C PHE A 176 8.99 23.93 -28.01
N ALA A 177 9.71 24.82 -27.33
CA ALA A 177 10.79 24.46 -26.40
C ALA A 177 10.25 23.78 -25.12
N GLU A 178 9.15 24.28 -24.54
CA GLU A 178 8.48 23.63 -23.39
C GLU A 178 7.93 22.24 -23.73
N GLU A 179 7.51 22.00 -24.97
CA GLU A 179 7.10 20.66 -25.45
C GLU A 179 8.28 19.69 -25.59
N GLN A 180 9.49 20.19 -25.83
CA GLN A 180 10.70 19.36 -25.89
C GLN A 180 11.27 19.02 -24.51
N ASP A 181 11.12 19.92 -23.53
CA ASP A 181 11.54 19.69 -22.12
C ASP A 181 10.53 18.87 -21.30
N LYS A 182 9.30 18.73 -21.79
CA LYS A 182 8.40 17.66 -21.35
C LYS A 182 8.85 16.35 -21.97
N GLN A 183 10.01 15.84 -21.51
CA GLN A 183 10.28 14.40 -21.55
C GLN A 183 8.99 13.71 -21.15
N ALA A 184 8.50 12.87 -22.07
CA ALA A 184 7.26 12.14 -21.95
C ALA A 184 7.10 11.66 -20.52
N LEU A 185 6.21 12.32 -19.77
CA LEU A 185 5.58 11.67 -18.64
C LEU A 185 5.02 10.40 -19.26
N GLU A 186 5.63 9.27 -18.93
CA GLU A 186 5.12 7.94 -19.22
C GLU A 186 3.79 7.79 -18.47
N THR A 187 2.80 8.57 -18.87
CA THR A 187 1.40 8.28 -18.62
C THR A 187 1.17 6.97 -19.31
N VAL A 188 0.97 5.95 -18.47
CA VAL A 188 0.40 4.66 -18.76
C VAL A 188 -0.71 4.79 -19.82
N ILE A 189 -0.34 4.70 -21.09
CA ILE A 189 -1.27 4.61 -22.22
C ILE A 189 -1.04 3.22 -22.78
N THR A 190 -1.86 2.29 -22.27
CA THR A 190 -2.26 1.00 -22.83
C THR A 190 -1.29 0.42 -23.86
N ALA A 191 -0.47 -0.54 -23.43
CA ALA A 191 0.25 -1.42 -24.35
C ALA A 191 -0.75 -1.97 -25.38
N PRO A 192 -0.50 -1.85 -26.70
CA PRO A 192 -1.33 -2.47 -27.70
C PRO A 192 -1.39 -3.97 -27.42
N ARG A 193 -2.59 -4.48 -27.12
CA ARG A 193 -2.83 -5.91 -26.86
C ARG A 193 -2.70 -6.69 -28.15
N ILE A 194 -1.47 -6.95 -28.61
CA ILE A 194 -1.22 -7.88 -29.71
C ILE A 194 -1.48 -9.28 -29.18
N THR A 195 -2.54 -9.94 -29.66
CA THR A 195 -2.86 -11.30 -29.24
C THR A 195 -2.23 -12.33 -30.18
N ILE A 196 -1.93 -13.52 -29.64
CA ILE A 196 -1.45 -14.66 -30.44
C ILE A 196 -2.44 -14.99 -31.57
N ARG A 197 -3.74 -14.97 -31.26
CA ARG A 197 -4.82 -15.28 -32.22
C ARG A 197 -4.83 -14.34 -33.43
N GLU A 198 -4.62 -13.04 -33.22
CA GLU A 198 -4.52 -12.06 -34.30
C GLU A 198 -3.28 -12.30 -35.17
N LYS A 199 -2.14 -12.62 -34.56
CA LYS A 199 -0.90 -12.93 -35.29
C LYS A 199 -1.01 -14.23 -36.10
N ILE A 200 -1.66 -15.28 -35.56
CA ILE A 200 -1.96 -16.51 -36.31
C ILE A 200 -2.76 -16.20 -37.57
N ALA A 201 -3.82 -15.38 -37.46
CA ALA A 201 -4.65 -15.02 -38.60
C ALA A 201 -3.87 -14.24 -39.68
N LEU A 202 -2.96 -13.36 -39.27
CA LEU A 202 -2.08 -12.62 -40.19
C LEU A 202 -1.08 -13.54 -40.89
N ILE A 203 -0.42 -14.45 -40.15
CA ILE A 203 0.53 -15.41 -40.70
C ILE A 203 -0.17 -16.33 -41.72
N ALA A 204 -1.34 -16.89 -41.37
CA ALA A 204 -2.12 -17.74 -42.26
C ALA A 204 -2.52 -17.01 -43.55
N LYS A 205 -2.92 -15.73 -43.45
CA LYS A 205 -3.27 -14.91 -44.62
C LYS A 205 -2.06 -14.60 -45.50
N ALA A 206 -0.89 -14.38 -44.91
CA ALA A 206 0.35 -14.15 -45.65
C ALA A 206 0.76 -15.40 -46.45
N ILE A 207 0.70 -16.59 -45.82
CA ILE A 207 1.02 -17.87 -46.46
C ILE A 207 0.00 -18.26 -47.54
N GLN A 208 -1.28 -17.93 -47.36
CA GLN A 208 -2.29 -18.18 -48.40
C GLN A 208 -2.05 -17.33 -49.66
N LYS A 209 -1.48 -16.12 -49.52
CA LYS A 209 -1.20 -15.22 -50.64
C LYS A 209 0.13 -15.51 -51.33
N GLY A 210 1.10 -16.09 -50.63
CA GLY A 210 2.41 -16.43 -51.18
C GLY A 210 2.91 -17.77 -50.63
N LYS A 211 3.46 -18.64 -51.48
CA LYS A 211 3.90 -19.99 -51.09
C LYS A 211 4.98 -20.01 -49.99
N THR A 212 5.69 -18.90 -49.77
CA THR A 212 6.78 -18.75 -48.81
C THR A 212 6.81 -17.31 -48.27
N ALA A 213 7.07 -17.13 -46.98
CA ALA A 213 7.27 -15.83 -46.32
C ALA A 213 8.48 -15.90 -45.37
N ARG A 214 9.25 -14.81 -45.24
CA ARG A 214 10.33 -14.73 -44.24
C ARG A 214 9.76 -14.21 -42.92
N PHE A 215 10.40 -14.56 -41.81
CA PHE A 215 9.97 -14.09 -40.48
C PHE A 215 10.04 -12.56 -40.36
N ASP A 216 11.06 -11.94 -40.96
CA ASP A 216 11.22 -10.47 -41.01
C ASP A 216 10.01 -9.79 -41.70
N ASP A 217 9.42 -10.45 -42.70
CA ASP A 217 8.23 -9.94 -43.40
C ASP A 217 6.96 -9.99 -42.54
N LEU A 218 6.93 -10.84 -41.49
CA LEU A 218 5.78 -11.02 -40.59
C LEU A 218 5.77 -10.03 -39.41
N ILE A 219 6.93 -9.47 -39.07
CA ILE A 219 7.12 -8.53 -37.94
C ILE A 219 7.23 -7.06 -38.36
N GLY A 220 7.51 -6.76 -39.64
CA GLY A 220 7.55 -5.39 -40.16
C GLY A 220 8.86 -4.63 -39.87
N GLN A 221 8.92 -3.34 -40.24
CA GLN A 221 10.18 -2.56 -40.27
C GLN A 221 10.64 -1.99 -38.92
N ASN A 222 9.83 -2.09 -37.85
CA ASN A 222 10.25 -1.63 -36.51
C ASN A 222 9.45 -2.34 -35.39
N PRO A 223 9.61 -3.66 -35.22
CA PRO A 223 8.80 -4.42 -34.27
C PRO A 223 9.22 -4.16 -32.83
N THR A 224 8.22 -4.07 -31.94
CA THR A 224 8.50 -4.09 -30.50
C THR A 224 8.95 -5.49 -30.05
N ARG A 225 9.69 -5.59 -28.94
CA ARG A 225 10.11 -6.89 -28.38
C ARG A 225 8.90 -7.81 -28.12
N LEU A 226 7.79 -7.25 -27.65
CA LEU A 226 6.54 -7.99 -27.43
C LEU A 226 5.99 -8.54 -28.74
N GLU A 227 5.98 -7.75 -29.80
CA GLU A 227 5.50 -8.18 -31.11
C GLU A 227 6.33 -9.31 -31.72
N VAL A 228 7.66 -9.26 -31.56
CA VAL A 228 8.55 -10.34 -31.98
C VAL A 228 8.22 -11.64 -31.24
N VAL A 229 8.08 -11.57 -29.90
CA VAL A 229 7.77 -12.74 -29.06
C VAL A 229 6.40 -13.32 -29.41
N VAL A 230 5.36 -12.49 -29.52
CA VAL A 230 4.00 -12.96 -29.83
C VAL A 230 3.90 -13.54 -31.24
N THR A 231 4.61 -12.97 -32.22
CA THR A 231 4.65 -13.49 -33.60
C THR A 231 5.39 -14.83 -33.67
N PHE A 232 6.46 -14.99 -32.89
CA PHE A 232 7.18 -16.26 -32.78
C PHE A 232 6.31 -17.35 -32.12
N LEU A 233 5.64 -17.04 -31.01
CA LEU A 233 4.69 -17.97 -30.37
C LEU A 233 3.53 -18.35 -31.30
N ALA A 234 2.99 -17.39 -32.05
CA ALA A 234 1.95 -17.65 -33.04
C ALA A 234 2.42 -18.58 -34.18
N LEU A 235 3.71 -18.53 -34.56
CA LEU A 235 4.28 -19.46 -35.54
C LEU A 235 4.39 -20.87 -34.96
N LEU A 236 4.85 -21.02 -33.71
CA LEU A 236 4.93 -22.32 -33.05
C LEU A 236 3.57 -23.00 -32.87
N GLU A 237 2.51 -22.22 -32.64
CA GLU A 237 1.15 -22.74 -32.52
C GLU A 237 0.59 -23.26 -33.86
N LEU A 238 1.18 -22.87 -34.99
CA LEU A 238 0.77 -23.29 -36.35
C LEU A 238 1.47 -24.57 -36.83
N VAL A 239 2.43 -25.11 -36.08
CA VAL A 239 3.20 -26.33 -36.40
C VAL A 239 2.55 -27.57 -35.80
#